data_AF-A0A7X6Y8G1-F1
#
_entry.id   AF-A0A7X6Y8G1-F1
#
_cell.length_a   1.000
_cell.length_b   1.000
_cell.length_c   1.000
_cell.angle_alpha   90.00
_cell.angle_beta   90.00
_cell.angle_gamma   90.00
#
_symmetry.space_group_name_H-M   'P 1'
#
loop_
_entity.id
_entity.type
_entity.pdbx_description
1 polymer ?
#
loop_
_entity_poly.entity_id
_entity_poly.type
_entity_poly.pdbx_seq_one_letter_code
_entity_poly.pdbx_strand_id
1 'polypeptide(L)'
;DSNKPVLERITRELEKLPLRGLVVSNPGGIQWAREHFAGMPLILDYPFNLMNDFSIEFLAQEQVQGVTLSPELSFKEIAQLCIPPTVEVEGIIHGALPLMISEHCVLGGVVGGRTEEEPCSAPCNKQSFRLRDRKNYSFPVETDQFCRMHIFNSQDLCLIEHLPSFRELGYHRLRIEARRERADYVRKVTGIYRQALDRLAAGLETGWEEKRQVLEKLSPFGLTKGHYFRGV
;
A
#
# COMPACT_ATOMS: atom_id res chain seq x y z
N ASP A 1 9.78 12.01 24.04
CA ASP A 1 9.28 11.58 22.72
C ASP A 1 7.77 11.78 22.71
N SER A 2 7.29 12.72 21.89
CA SER A 2 5.88 13.16 21.84
C SER A 2 4.92 12.06 21.36
N ASN A 3 5.43 10.98 20.77
CA ASN A 3 4.62 9.89 20.23
C ASN A 3 4.30 8.78 21.24
N LYS A 4 5.00 8.72 22.40
CA LYS A 4 4.78 7.66 23.41
C LYS A 4 3.32 7.53 23.88
N PRO A 5 2.60 8.63 24.22
CA PRO A 5 1.20 8.53 24.65
C PRO A 5 0.27 7.96 23.57
N VAL A 6 0.58 8.23 22.29
CA VAL A 6 -0.20 7.72 21.15
C VAL A 6 0.02 6.22 21.00
N LEU A 7 1.28 5.77 21.08
CA LEU A 7 1.63 4.35 21.02
C LEU A 7 1.00 3.57 22.18
N GLU A 8 1.07 4.07 23.41
CA GLU A 8 0.43 3.43 24.57
C GLU A 8 -1.10 3.32 24.42
N ARG A 9 -1.74 4.32 23.80
CA ARG A 9 -3.17 4.24 23.48
C ARG A 9 -3.44 3.18 22.42
N ILE A 10 -2.64 3.16 21.35
CA ILE A 10 -2.76 2.17 20.27
C ILE A 10 -2.56 0.75 20.83
N THR A 11 -1.53 0.52 21.65
CA THR A 11 -1.28 -0.77 22.31
C THR A 11 -2.52 -1.25 23.06
N ARG A 12 -3.07 -0.42 23.96
CA ARG A 12 -4.24 -0.79 24.77
C ARG A 12 -5.47 -1.12 23.96
N GLU A 13 -5.68 -0.46 22.82
CA GLU A 13 -6.82 -0.79 21.95
C GLU A 13 -6.58 -2.08 21.16
N LEU A 14 -5.35 -2.31 20.69
CA LEU A 14 -4.99 -3.51 19.94
C LEU A 14 -5.02 -4.77 20.81
N GLU A 15 -4.65 -4.70 22.09
CA GLU A 15 -4.74 -5.81 23.06
C GLU A 15 -6.15 -6.36 23.24
N LYS A 16 -7.18 -5.53 23.00
CA LYS A 16 -8.60 -5.94 23.13
C LYS A 16 -9.11 -6.67 21.89
N LEU A 17 -8.37 -6.63 20.79
CA LEU A 17 -8.80 -7.20 19.51
C LEU A 17 -8.19 -8.59 19.31
N PRO A 18 -8.93 -9.54 18.69
CA PRO A 18 -8.41 -10.85 18.36
C PRO A 18 -7.50 -10.77 17.12
N LEU A 19 -6.34 -10.12 17.26
CA LEU A 19 -5.38 -9.93 16.19
C LEU A 19 -4.62 -11.23 15.91
N ARG A 20 -4.43 -11.53 14.63
CA ARG A 20 -3.64 -12.68 14.16
C ARG A 20 -2.20 -12.30 13.77
N GLY A 21 -1.96 -11.03 13.54
CA GLY A 21 -0.68 -10.52 13.10
C GLY A 21 -0.70 -8.99 13.03
N LEU A 22 0.48 -8.40 12.90
CA LEU A 22 0.66 -6.97 12.76
C LEU A 22 1.40 -6.68 11.46
N VAL A 23 0.92 -5.67 10.74
CA VAL A 23 1.65 -5.07 9.62
C VAL A 23 2.39 -3.86 10.17
N VAL A 24 3.71 -3.84 10.03
CA VAL A 24 4.56 -2.76 10.53
C VAL A 24 5.32 -2.11 9.37
N SER A 25 5.56 -0.80 9.48
CA SER A 25 6.09 -0.01 8.34
C SER A 25 7.48 0.59 8.60
N ASN A 26 8.12 0.31 9.74
CA ASN A 26 9.49 0.74 10.05
C ASN A 26 10.12 -0.12 11.17
N PRO A 27 11.45 -0.06 11.38
CA PRO A 27 12.14 -0.84 12.42
C PRO A 27 11.65 -0.58 13.84
N GLY A 28 11.28 0.66 14.18
CA GLY A 28 10.70 0.99 15.49
C GLY A 28 9.37 0.28 15.73
N GLY A 29 8.59 0.06 14.67
CA GLY A 29 7.36 -0.75 14.71
C GLY A 29 7.64 -2.23 14.98
N ILE A 30 8.73 -2.78 14.45
CA ILE A 30 9.18 -4.15 14.77
C ILE A 30 9.49 -4.23 16.27
N GLN A 31 10.36 -3.35 16.77
CA GLN A 31 10.74 -3.31 18.18
C GLN A 31 9.51 -3.19 19.09
N TRP A 32 8.66 -2.19 18.83
CA TRP A 32 7.44 -1.97 19.61
C TRP A 32 6.51 -3.19 19.59
N ALA A 33 6.33 -3.82 18.44
CA ALA A 33 5.48 -5.01 18.32
C ALA A 33 6.06 -6.21 19.08
N ARG A 34 7.39 -6.39 19.09
CA ARG A 34 8.06 -7.45 19.87
C ARG A 34 7.93 -7.24 21.37
N GLU A 35 8.02 -5.99 21.83
CA GLU A 35 7.89 -5.64 23.25
C GLU A 35 6.48 -5.88 23.78
N HIS A 36 5.43 -5.61 22.99
CA HIS A 36 4.04 -5.62 23.47
C HIS A 36 3.22 -6.83 22.99
N PHE A 37 3.57 -7.41 21.85
CA PHE A 37 2.84 -8.53 21.22
C PHE A 37 3.81 -9.69 20.95
N ALA A 38 4.45 -10.19 22.01
CA ALA A 38 5.42 -11.26 21.93
C ALA A 38 4.86 -12.49 21.18
N GLY A 39 5.61 -13.00 20.20
CA GLY A 39 5.22 -14.13 19.36
C GLY A 39 4.18 -13.82 18.27
N MET A 40 3.66 -12.59 18.19
CA MET A 40 2.74 -12.19 17.14
C MET A 40 3.43 -12.21 15.76
N PRO A 41 2.80 -12.80 14.73
CA PRO A 41 3.24 -12.67 13.36
C PRO A 41 3.41 -11.22 12.91
N LEU A 42 4.57 -10.90 12.34
CA LEU A 42 4.85 -9.59 11.76
C LEU A 42 4.98 -9.71 10.25
N ILE A 43 4.32 -8.79 9.54
CA ILE A 43 4.50 -8.57 8.11
C ILE A 43 5.10 -7.18 7.93
N LEU A 44 6.22 -7.10 7.20
CA LEU A 44 6.83 -5.82 6.88
C LEU A 44 6.13 -5.20 5.68
N ASP A 45 5.67 -3.97 5.84
CA ASP A 45 4.94 -3.23 4.83
C ASP A 45 5.89 -2.59 3.79
N TYR A 46 5.36 -2.20 2.63
CA TYR A 46 6.15 -1.65 1.53
C TYR A 46 7.00 -0.40 1.87
N PRO A 47 6.69 0.44 2.89
CA PRO A 47 7.57 1.55 3.28
C PRO A 47 8.97 1.15 3.77
N PHE A 48 9.22 -0.15 4.02
CA PHE A 48 10.59 -0.65 4.22
C PHE A 48 11.46 -0.58 2.95
N ASN A 49 10.87 -0.34 1.77
CA ASN A 49 11.56 -0.23 0.49
C ASN A 49 12.47 -1.43 0.20
N LEU A 50 11.93 -2.63 0.40
CA LEU A 50 12.64 -3.88 0.18
C LEU A 50 12.86 -4.10 -1.32
N MET A 51 14.08 -3.75 -1.77
CA MET A 51 14.48 -3.78 -3.18
C MET A 51 15.68 -4.69 -3.48
N ASN A 52 16.31 -5.28 -2.45
CA ASN A 52 17.51 -6.10 -2.59
C ASN A 52 17.57 -7.18 -1.51
N ASP A 53 18.35 -8.22 -1.81
CA ASP A 53 18.50 -9.40 -0.96
C ASP A 53 19.09 -9.07 0.40
N PHE A 54 20.10 -8.18 0.46
CA PHE A 54 20.74 -7.80 1.73
C PHE A 54 19.73 -7.22 2.74
N SER A 55 18.81 -6.38 2.27
CA SER A 55 17.78 -5.75 3.12
C SER A 55 16.73 -6.77 3.56
N ILE A 56 16.36 -7.69 2.66
CA ILE A 56 15.41 -8.76 2.95
C ILE A 56 16.01 -9.73 3.96
N GLU A 57 17.25 -10.18 3.76
CA GLU A 57 17.96 -11.09 4.66
C GLU A 57 18.18 -10.46 6.04
N PHE A 58 18.62 -9.19 6.09
CA PHE A 58 18.80 -8.47 7.36
C PHE A 58 17.50 -8.44 8.17
N LEU A 59 16.38 -8.10 7.53
CA LEU A 59 15.09 -8.02 8.22
C LEU A 59 14.44 -9.39 8.46
N ALA A 60 14.81 -10.42 7.71
CA ALA A 60 14.40 -11.80 8.00
C ALA A 60 14.95 -12.31 9.34
N GLN A 61 16.11 -11.79 9.80
CA GLN A 61 16.68 -12.12 11.11
C GLN A 61 15.79 -11.69 12.27
N GLU A 62 14.89 -10.72 12.06
CA GLU A 62 13.89 -10.27 13.03
C GLU A 62 12.69 -11.22 13.17
N GLN A 63 12.78 -12.44 12.62
CA GLN A 63 11.76 -13.50 12.70
C GLN A 63 10.39 -13.05 12.17
N VAL A 64 10.39 -12.27 11.08
CA VAL A 64 9.17 -11.81 10.43
C VAL A 64 8.53 -12.94 9.62
N GLN A 65 7.20 -12.98 9.59
CA GLN A 65 6.47 -14.00 8.81
C GLN A 65 6.45 -13.65 7.32
N GLY A 66 6.49 -12.36 6.99
CA GLY A 66 6.46 -11.96 5.60
C GLY A 66 6.89 -10.54 5.35
N VAL A 67 7.08 -10.25 4.07
CA VAL A 67 7.52 -8.95 3.58
C VAL A 67 6.68 -8.53 2.39
N THR A 68 6.44 -7.24 2.27
CA THR A 68 5.85 -6.62 1.07
C THR A 68 6.99 -6.06 0.25
N LEU A 69 7.17 -6.56 -0.97
CA LEU A 69 8.20 -6.05 -1.86
C LEU A 69 7.84 -4.66 -2.35
N SER A 70 8.87 -3.85 -2.62
CA SER A 70 8.66 -2.50 -3.14
C SER A 70 7.91 -2.54 -4.48
N PRO A 71 6.84 -1.74 -4.66
CA PRO A 71 6.15 -1.63 -5.95
C PRO A 71 6.98 -0.92 -7.04
N GLU A 72 8.19 -0.47 -6.69
CA GLU A 72 9.18 0.12 -7.59
C GLU A 72 10.02 -0.92 -8.33
N LEU A 73 10.00 -2.18 -7.88
CA LEU A 73 10.71 -3.27 -8.55
C LEU A 73 9.99 -3.73 -9.83
N SER A 74 10.79 -4.09 -10.84
CA SER A 74 10.33 -4.83 -12.01
C SER A 74 10.21 -6.34 -11.72
N PHE A 75 9.40 -7.05 -12.49
CA PHE A 75 9.35 -8.51 -12.45
C PHE A 75 10.72 -9.16 -12.73
N LYS A 76 11.58 -8.51 -13.54
CA LYS A 76 12.94 -8.98 -13.80
C LYS A 76 13.82 -8.90 -12.56
N GLU A 77 13.76 -7.79 -11.84
CA GLU A 77 14.50 -7.61 -10.59
C GLU A 77 13.97 -8.55 -9.51
N ILE A 78 12.64 -8.68 -9.38
CA ILE A 78 12.01 -9.60 -8.43
C ILE A 78 12.46 -11.04 -8.67
N ALA A 79 12.55 -11.48 -9.93
CA ALA A 79 13.01 -12.83 -10.29
C ALA A 79 14.48 -13.10 -9.91
N GLN A 80 15.27 -12.06 -9.66
CA GLN A 80 16.66 -12.16 -9.25
C GLN A 80 16.84 -12.12 -7.74
N LEU A 81 15.78 -11.81 -6.97
CA LEU A 81 15.89 -11.69 -5.52
C LEU A 81 16.02 -13.07 -4.86
N CYS A 82 17.03 -13.20 -4.01
CA CYS A 82 17.18 -14.33 -3.09
C CYS A 82 16.39 -14.05 -1.82
N ILE A 83 15.15 -14.57 -1.77
CA ILE A 83 14.28 -14.44 -0.61
C ILE A 83 14.36 -15.73 0.22
N PRO A 84 14.62 -15.63 1.55
CA PRO A 84 14.61 -16.80 2.41
C PRO A 84 13.27 -17.55 2.34
N PRO A 85 13.26 -18.90 2.21
CA PRO A 85 12.04 -19.68 2.02
C PRO A 85 11.09 -19.64 3.23
N THR A 86 11.56 -19.17 4.37
CA THR A 86 10.77 -18.97 5.59
C THR A 86 9.96 -17.68 5.59
N VAL A 87 10.16 -16.79 4.61
CA VAL A 87 9.54 -15.47 4.54
C VAL A 87 8.49 -15.45 3.43
N GLU A 88 7.23 -15.22 3.79
CA GLU A 88 6.14 -15.08 2.82
C GLU A 88 6.17 -13.72 2.11
N VAL A 89 6.10 -13.76 0.78
CA VAL A 89 6.19 -12.56 -0.08
C VAL A 89 4.80 -12.00 -0.41
N GLU A 90 4.62 -10.70 -0.23
CA GLU A 90 3.44 -9.93 -0.63
C GLU A 90 3.75 -8.93 -1.74
N GLY A 91 2.82 -8.78 -2.69
CA GLY A 91 2.90 -7.80 -3.77
C GLY A 91 1.60 -7.01 -3.92
N ILE A 92 1.72 -5.72 -4.22
CA ILE A 92 0.57 -4.85 -4.46
C ILE A 92 0.15 -5.01 -5.92
N ILE A 93 -1.12 -5.37 -6.14
CA ILE A 93 -1.65 -5.68 -7.47
C ILE A 93 -2.66 -4.67 -7.99
N HIS A 94 -3.17 -3.80 -7.11
CA HIS A 94 -4.22 -2.86 -7.46
C HIS A 94 -4.28 -1.66 -6.52
N GLY A 95 -4.65 -0.49 -7.04
CA GLY A 95 -5.03 0.68 -6.24
C GLY A 95 -4.07 1.88 -6.32
N ALA A 96 -4.42 2.94 -5.59
CA ALA A 96 -3.65 4.18 -5.59
C ALA A 96 -2.43 4.07 -4.69
N LEU A 97 -1.24 4.01 -5.28
CA LEU A 97 0.02 4.04 -4.53
C LEU A 97 0.36 5.48 -4.10
N PRO A 98 0.83 5.70 -2.85
CA PRO A 98 1.34 7.00 -2.46
C PRO A 98 2.64 7.31 -3.18
N LEU A 99 2.78 8.55 -3.65
CA LEU A 99 4.00 9.09 -4.24
C LEU A 99 4.84 9.86 -3.22
N MET A 100 4.17 10.57 -2.30
CA MET A 100 4.86 11.44 -1.36
C MET A 100 4.04 11.63 -0.10
N ILE A 101 4.72 11.65 1.04
CA ILE A 101 4.19 12.08 2.33
C ILE A 101 4.93 13.36 2.72
N SER A 102 4.20 14.39 3.14
CA SER A 102 4.75 15.67 3.58
C SER A 102 4.22 16.02 4.97
N GLU A 103 5.12 16.41 5.88
CA GLU A 103 4.75 16.97 7.19
C GLU A 103 4.07 18.35 7.05
N HIS A 104 4.19 18.99 5.89
CA HIS A 104 3.57 20.28 5.61
C HIS A 104 2.29 20.11 4.80
N CYS A 105 1.16 20.47 5.42
CA CYS A 105 -0.15 20.45 4.78
C CYS A 105 -0.39 21.69 3.92
N VAL A 106 -0.17 21.56 2.61
CA VAL A 106 -0.46 22.62 1.63
C VAL A 106 -1.94 23.00 1.63
N LEU A 107 -2.83 22.02 1.80
CA LEU A 107 -4.28 22.29 1.90
C LEU A 107 -4.59 23.19 3.09
N GLY A 108 -3.96 22.96 4.23
CA GLY A 108 -4.14 23.77 5.43
C GLY A 108 -3.64 25.20 5.25
N GLY A 109 -2.46 25.38 4.66
CA GLY A 109 -1.89 26.71 4.44
C GLY A 109 -2.60 27.51 3.35
N VAL A 110 -2.90 26.89 2.19
CA VAL A 110 -3.41 27.60 1.01
C VAL A 110 -4.93 27.72 1.01
N VAL A 111 -5.65 26.65 1.35
CA VAL A 111 -7.12 26.61 1.31
C VAL A 111 -7.70 26.81 2.71
N GLY A 112 -7.03 26.25 3.71
CA GLY A 112 -7.48 26.23 5.09
C GLY A 112 -7.24 27.54 5.85
N GLY A 113 -6.42 28.44 5.31
CA GLY A 113 -6.06 29.72 5.95
C GLY A 113 -5.12 29.59 7.15
N ARG A 114 -4.45 28.44 7.34
CA ARG A 114 -3.57 28.23 8.49
C ARG A 114 -2.40 29.22 8.46
N THR A 115 -2.26 29.99 9.52
CA THR A 115 -1.09 30.85 9.80
C THR A 115 -0.48 30.46 11.16
N GLU A 116 0.48 31.24 11.65
CA GLU A 116 0.98 31.08 13.03
C GLU A 116 -0.09 31.45 14.07
N GLU A 117 -1.00 32.36 13.72
CA GLU A 117 -2.03 32.94 14.60
C GLU A 117 -3.39 32.25 14.43
N GLU A 118 -3.71 31.80 13.21
CA GLU A 118 -5.00 31.22 12.86
C GLU A 118 -4.92 29.72 12.57
N PRO A 119 -5.76 28.88 13.21
CA PRO A 119 -5.80 27.46 12.92
C PRO A 119 -6.44 27.17 11.56
N CYS A 120 -6.09 26.02 10.99
CA CYS A 120 -6.69 25.53 9.75
C CYS A 120 -8.21 25.32 9.87
N SER A 121 -8.98 25.78 8.88
CA SER A 121 -10.43 25.54 8.77
C SER A 121 -10.85 24.11 8.37
N ALA A 122 -9.89 23.18 8.33
CA ALA A 122 -10.03 21.76 7.99
C ALA A 122 -10.77 21.51 6.65
N PRO A 123 -10.32 22.09 5.52
CA PRO A 123 -11.00 21.96 4.24
C PRO A 123 -11.01 20.52 3.71
N CYS A 124 -9.98 19.73 4.06
CA CYS A 124 -9.84 18.31 3.69
C CYS A 124 -10.98 17.41 4.19
N ASN A 125 -11.71 17.81 5.24
CA ASN A 125 -12.86 17.06 5.75
C ASN A 125 -14.15 17.35 4.98
N LYS A 126 -14.17 18.39 4.14
CA LYS A 126 -15.36 18.88 3.46
C LYS A 126 -15.41 18.46 1.99
N GLN A 127 -14.25 18.33 1.35
CA GLN A 127 -14.14 17.98 -0.06
C GLN A 127 -12.80 17.29 -0.37
N SER A 128 -12.76 16.58 -1.49
CA SER A 128 -11.53 15.97 -2.00
C SER A 128 -10.69 16.98 -2.77
N PHE A 129 -9.36 16.87 -2.65
CA PHE A 129 -8.41 17.73 -3.34
C PHE A 129 -7.49 16.93 -4.24
N ARG A 130 -6.98 17.59 -5.28
CA ARG A 130 -5.98 17.03 -6.20
C ARG A 130 -4.97 18.10 -6.58
N LEU A 131 -3.71 17.72 -6.74
CA LEU A 131 -2.68 18.57 -7.35
C LEU A 131 -2.66 18.33 -8.86
N ARG A 132 -2.56 19.41 -9.64
CA ARG A 132 -2.39 19.33 -11.09
C ARG A 132 -0.98 19.73 -11.45
N ASP A 133 -0.27 18.89 -12.19
CA ASP A 133 1.07 19.22 -12.68
C ASP A 133 1.03 20.00 -14.00
N ARG A 134 2.22 20.40 -14.49
CA ARG A 134 2.41 21.08 -15.79
C ARG A 134 1.99 20.24 -17.01
N LYS A 135 1.90 18.92 -16.87
CA LYS A 135 1.45 17.98 -17.92
C LYS A 135 -0.04 17.67 -17.81
N ASN A 136 -0.77 18.32 -16.90
CA ASN A 136 -2.18 18.12 -16.61
C ASN A 136 -2.53 16.79 -15.94
N TYR A 137 -1.56 16.05 -15.40
CA TYR A 137 -1.85 14.93 -14.52
C TYR A 137 -2.46 15.45 -13.22
N SER A 138 -3.44 14.71 -12.71
CA SER A 138 -4.17 15.06 -11.50
C SER A 138 -3.90 14.03 -10.42
N PHE A 139 -3.21 14.45 -9.36
CA PHE A 139 -2.74 13.62 -8.26
C PHE A 139 -3.64 13.80 -7.04
N PRO A 140 -4.32 12.77 -6.55
CA PRO A 140 -5.13 12.87 -5.34
C PRO A 140 -4.30 13.30 -4.13
N VAL A 141 -4.88 14.16 -3.31
CA VAL A 141 -4.29 14.59 -2.03
C VAL A 141 -5.23 14.24 -0.89
N GLU A 142 -4.68 13.60 0.12
CA GLU A 142 -5.38 13.34 1.39
C GLU A 142 -4.52 13.79 2.57
N THR A 143 -5.14 13.91 3.74
CA THR A 143 -4.46 14.27 4.98
C THR A 143 -4.77 13.25 6.04
N ASP A 144 -3.76 12.82 6.79
CA ASP A 144 -3.98 11.93 7.94
C ASP A 144 -4.35 12.69 9.21
N GLN A 145 -4.57 11.95 10.29
CA GLN A 145 -4.94 12.49 11.62
C GLN A 145 -3.87 13.42 12.22
N PHE A 146 -2.64 13.40 11.72
CA PHE A 146 -1.54 14.27 12.14
C PHE A 146 -1.36 15.47 11.20
N CYS A 147 -2.32 15.69 10.29
CA CYS A 147 -2.25 16.71 9.25
C CYS A 147 -1.06 16.53 8.29
N ARG A 148 -0.52 15.32 8.15
CA ARG A 148 0.46 15.04 7.10
C ARG A 148 -0.28 14.87 5.79
N MET A 149 0.27 15.47 4.74
CA MET A 149 -0.30 15.43 3.41
C MET A 149 0.25 14.23 2.65
N HIS A 150 -0.64 13.41 2.10
CA HIS A 150 -0.33 12.24 1.28
C HIS A 150 -0.74 12.56 -0.16
N ILE A 151 0.23 12.51 -1.07
CA ILE A 151 0.01 12.65 -2.51
C ILE A 151 0.04 11.26 -3.11
N PHE A 152 -1.02 10.89 -3.85
CA PHE A 152 -1.14 9.59 -4.50
C PHE A 152 -0.87 9.70 -5.99
N ASN A 153 -0.59 8.56 -6.62
CA ASN A 153 -0.42 8.48 -8.06
C ASN A 153 -1.69 8.92 -8.79
N SER A 154 -1.50 9.48 -9.98
CA SER A 154 -2.61 10.00 -10.80
C SER A 154 -3.49 8.89 -11.37
N GLN A 155 -2.93 7.68 -11.53
CA GLN A 155 -3.58 6.49 -12.05
C GLN A 155 -3.47 5.36 -11.03
N ASP A 156 -4.47 4.48 -11.00
CA ASP A 156 -4.46 3.32 -10.10
C ASP A 156 -3.60 2.21 -10.70
N LEU A 157 -2.82 1.55 -9.85
CA LEU A 157 -2.16 0.30 -10.22
C LEU A 157 -3.23 -0.72 -10.61
N CYS A 158 -2.98 -1.48 -11.68
CA CYS A 158 -3.77 -2.66 -12.01
C CYS A 158 -2.93 -3.70 -12.73
N LEU A 159 -2.73 -4.83 -12.06
CA LEU A 159 -1.93 -5.96 -12.54
C LEU A 159 -2.77 -7.23 -12.77
N ILE A 160 -4.07 -7.08 -13.02
CA ILE A 160 -4.97 -8.22 -13.20
C ILE A 160 -4.56 -9.16 -14.34
N GLU A 161 -4.00 -8.61 -15.43
CA GLU A 161 -3.49 -9.37 -16.56
C GLU A 161 -2.17 -10.10 -16.25
N HIS A 162 -1.54 -9.77 -15.12
CA HIS A 162 -0.21 -10.23 -14.75
C HIS A 162 -0.23 -11.14 -13.52
N LEU A 163 -1.41 -11.55 -13.05
CA LEU A 163 -1.56 -12.56 -11.99
C LEU A 163 -0.78 -13.86 -12.25
N PRO A 164 -0.66 -14.38 -13.50
CA PRO A 164 0.22 -15.53 -13.76
C PRO A 164 1.68 -15.27 -13.37
N SER A 165 2.22 -14.08 -13.66
CA SER A 165 3.60 -13.71 -13.28
C SER A 165 3.80 -13.68 -11.77
N PHE A 166 2.81 -13.22 -11.00
CA PHE A 166 2.87 -13.29 -9.53
C PHE A 166 2.90 -14.75 -9.02
N ARG A 167 2.13 -15.65 -9.65
CA ARG A 167 2.15 -17.08 -9.32
C ARG A 167 3.52 -17.70 -9.63
N GLU A 168 4.06 -17.41 -10.80
CA GLU A 168 5.38 -17.91 -11.25
C GLU A 168 6.52 -17.43 -10.36
N LEU A 169 6.46 -16.18 -9.91
CA LEU A 169 7.46 -15.58 -9.00
C LEU A 169 7.27 -15.98 -7.53
N GLY A 170 6.32 -16.86 -7.21
CA GLY A 170 6.15 -17.39 -5.86
C GLY A 170 5.59 -16.38 -4.84
N TYR A 171 4.78 -15.41 -5.27
CA TYR A 171 4.08 -14.55 -4.32
C TYR A 171 3.05 -15.34 -3.50
N HIS A 172 3.05 -15.11 -2.19
CA HIS A 172 2.18 -15.79 -1.23
C HIS A 172 0.91 -14.98 -0.98
N ARG A 173 1.03 -13.65 -0.99
CA ARG A 173 -0.07 -12.71 -0.75
C ARG A 173 -0.12 -11.65 -1.85
N LEU A 174 -1.35 -11.26 -2.20
CA LEU A 174 -1.61 -10.18 -3.14
C LEU A 174 -2.46 -9.11 -2.46
N ARG A 175 -2.03 -7.86 -2.55
CA ARG A 175 -2.65 -6.73 -1.84
C ARG A 175 -3.36 -5.77 -2.79
N ILE A 176 -4.52 -5.29 -2.35
CA ILE A 176 -5.31 -4.26 -3.02
C ILE A 176 -5.30 -3.03 -2.11
N GLU A 177 -4.75 -1.93 -2.60
CA GLU A 177 -4.76 -0.64 -1.92
C GLU A 177 -6.07 0.08 -2.19
N ALA A 178 -6.95 0.09 -1.19
CA ALA A 178 -8.27 0.71 -1.30
C ALA A 178 -8.58 1.64 -0.11
N ARG A 179 -7.53 2.18 0.55
CA ARG A 179 -7.66 3.06 1.72
C ARG A 179 -8.57 4.28 1.47
N ARG A 180 -8.58 4.75 0.22
CA ARG A 180 -9.30 5.94 -0.24
C ARG A 180 -10.71 5.63 -0.73
N GLU A 181 -11.07 4.36 -0.79
CA GLU A 181 -12.20 3.87 -1.55
C GLU A 181 -13.36 3.43 -0.67
N ARG A 182 -14.58 3.57 -1.19
CA ARG A 182 -15.79 3.18 -0.46
C ARG A 182 -16.00 1.67 -0.49
N ALA A 183 -16.75 1.14 0.47
CA ALA A 183 -17.03 -0.29 0.59
C ALA A 183 -17.55 -0.95 -0.70
N ASP A 184 -18.37 -0.25 -1.49
CA ASP A 184 -18.87 -0.78 -2.77
C ASP A 184 -17.78 -0.95 -3.83
N TYR A 185 -16.80 -0.04 -3.87
CA TYR A 185 -15.63 -0.18 -4.74
C TYR A 185 -14.81 -1.39 -4.30
N VAL A 186 -14.50 -1.47 -2.99
CA VAL A 186 -13.74 -2.58 -2.41
C VAL A 186 -14.39 -3.91 -2.74
N ARG A 187 -15.71 -4.04 -2.54
CA ARG A 187 -16.48 -5.26 -2.87
C ARG A 187 -16.35 -5.64 -4.34
N LYS A 188 -16.50 -4.69 -5.26
CA LYS A 188 -16.41 -4.94 -6.71
C LYS A 188 -15.00 -5.40 -7.11
N VAL A 189 -13.98 -4.64 -6.71
CA VAL A 189 -12.59 -4.91 -7.10
C VAL A 189 -12.12 -6.25 -6.53
N THR A 190 -12.33 -6.49 -5.24
CA THR A 190 -11.98 -7.78 -4.61
C THR A 190 -12.71 -8.96 -5.26
N GLY A 191 -13.99 -8.81 -5.59
CA GLY A 191 -14.76 -9.83 -6.31
C GLY A 191 -14.21 -10.13 -7.71
N ILE A 192 -13.81 -9.09 -8.46
CA ILE A 192 -13.19 -9.24 -9.78
C ILE A 192 -11.88 -10.04 -9.66
N TYR A 193 -10.99 -9.66 -8.73
CA TYR A 193 -9.73 -10.36 -8.49
C TYR A 193 -9.93 -11.78 -7.97
N ARG A 194 -10.91 -12.03 -7.08
CA ARG A 194 -11.23 -13.38 -6.61
C ARG A 194 -11.60 -14.30 -7.77
N GLN A 195 -12.51 -13.87 -8.65
CA GLN A 195 -12.85 -14.63 -9.85
C GLN A 195 -11.65 -14.84 -10.77
N ALA A 196 -10.77 -13.84 -10.88
CA ALA A 196 -9.55 -13.91 -11.68
C ALA A 196 -8.60 -15.00 -11.13
N LEU A 197 -8.42 -15.03 -9.80
CA LEU A 197 -7.61 -16.03 -9.10
C LEU A 197 -8.23 -17.43 -9.15
N ASP A 198 -9.56 -17.55 -9.06
CA ASP A 198 -10.26 -18.84 -9.20
C ASP A 198 -10.04 -19.45 -10.58
N ARG A 199 -10.09 -18.62 -11.64
CA ARG A 199 -9.77 -19.05 -13.00
C ARG A 199 -8.31 -19.48 -13.14
N LEU A 200 -7.39 -18.69 -12.59
CA LEU A 200 -5.96 -19.03 -12.60
C LEU A 200 -5.69 -20.38 -11.90
N ALA A 201 -6.35 -20.63 -10.77
CA ALA A 201 -6.26 -21.89 -10.03
C ALA A 201 -6.85 -23.07 -10.81
N ALA A 202 -7.87 -22.84 -11.63
CA ALA A 202 -8.45 -23.83 -12.55
C ALA A 202 -7.64 -24.01 -13.85
N GLY A 203 -6.47 -23.37 -13.99
CA GLY A 203 -5.64 -23.43 -15.21
C GLY A 203 -6.18 -22.61 -16.39
N LEU A 204 -7.14 -21.71 -16.14
CA LEU A 204 -7.74 -20.86 -17.17
C LEU A 204 -7.07 -19.48 -17.18
N GLU A 205 -6.17 -19.26 -18.14
CA GLU A 205 -5.44 -17.99 -18.29
C GLU A 205 -6.08 -17.06 -19.33
N THR A 206 -7.41 -16.95 -19.29
CA THR A 206 -8.21 -16.16 -20.25
C THR A 206 -9.21 -15.25 -19.55
N GLY A 207 -9.63 -14.17 -20.24
CA GLY A 207 -10.62 -13.20 -19.74
C GLY A 207 -10.04 -12.04 -18.93
N TRP A 208 -8.72 -11.86 -18.94
CA TRP A 208 -8.06 -10.77 -18.22
C TRP A 208 -8.44 -9.39 -18.76
N GLU A 209 -8.50 -9.25 -20.08
CA GLU A 209 -8.84 -7.99 -20.76
C GLU A 209 -10.25 -7.53 -20.40
N GLU A 210 -11.24 -8.44 -20.43
CA GLU A 210 -12.63 -8.12 -20.02
C GLU A 210 -12.67 -7.62 -18.57
N LYS A 211 -11.95 -8.28 -17.66
CA LYS A 211 -11.86 -7.87 -16.26
C LYS A 211 -11.16 -6.51 -16.11
N ARG A 212 -10.08 -6.27 -16.86
CA ARG A 212 -9.39 -4.98 -16.90
C ARG A 212 -10.32 -3.87 -17.37
N GLN A 213 -11.10 -4.09 -18.42
CA GLN A 213 -12.07 -3.10 -18.91
C GLN A 213 -13.14 -2.75 -17.87
N VAL A 214 -13.56 -3.72 -17.05
CA VAL A 214 -14.46 -3.45 -15.93
C VAL A 214 -13.76 -2.60 -14.85
N LEU A 215 -12.50 -2.91 -14.51
CA LEU A 215 -11.72 -2.14 -13.55
C LEU A 215 -11.42 -0.71 -14.05
N GLU A 216 -11.17 -0.53 -15.33
CA GLU A 216 -10.91 0.78 -15.94
C GLU A 216 -12.11 1.71 -15.80
N LYS A 217 -13.33 1.18 -15.92
CA LYS A 217 -14.58 1.95 -15.66
C LYS A 217 -14.72 2.38 -14.20
N LEU A 218 -14.01 1.74 -13.27
CA LEU A 218 -14.00 2.10 -11.85
C LEU A 218 -12.90 3.12 -11.52
N SER A 219 -11.91 3.32 -12.40
CA SER A 219 -10.80 4.24 -12.20
C SER A 219 -10.91 5.44 -13.15
N PRO A 220 -11.48 6.58 -12.72
CA PRO A 220 -11.79 7.70 -13.59
C PRO A 220 -10.56 8.39 -14.21
N PHE A 221 -9.36 8.14 -13.67
CA PHE A 221 -8.10 8.70 -14.17
C PHE A 221 -7.25 7.68 -14.92
N GLY A 222 -7.77 6.46 -15.09
CA GLY A 222 -7.13 5.37 -15.82
C GLY A 222 -6.23 4.50 -14.96
N LEU A 223 -5.74 3.43 -15.58
CA LEU A 223 -4.95 2.40 -14.95
C LEU A 223 -3.48 2.46 -15.41
N THR A 224 -2.57 2.12 -14.51
CA THR A 224 -1.15 1.95 -14.78
C THR A 224 -0.65 0.57 -14.36
N LYS A 225 0.43 0.11 -14.99
CA LYS A 225 1.14 -1.11 -14.58
C LYS A 225 2.26 -0.83 -13.56
N GLY A 226 2.43 0.44 -13.15
CA GLY A 226 3.49 0.83 -12.23
C GLY A 226 4.88 0.53 -12.78
N HIS A 227 5.81 0.20 -11.88
CA HIS A 227 7.22 -0.07 -12.22
C HIS A 227 7.52 -1.54 -12.53
N TYR A 228 6.54 -2.44 -12.40
CA TYR A 228 6.70 -3.88 -12.61
C TYR A 228 7.29 -4.29 -13.98
N PHE A 229 7.32 -3.40 -14.97
CA PHE A 229 7.88 -3.64 -16.31
C PHE A 229 9.16 -2.85 -16.63
N ARG A 230 9.52 -1.87 -15.81
CA ARG A 230 10.61 -0.91 -16.11
C ARG A 230 11.63 -0.77 -14.99
N GLY A 231 11.26 -1.10 -13.75
CA GLY A 231 12.01 -0.71 -12.56
C GLY A 231 11.88 0.80 -12.33
N VAL A 232 12.59 1.29 -11.33
CA VAL A 232 12.90 2.72 -11.15
C VAL A 232 14.32 2.99 -11.66
#